data_AF-A0AAU1U2M3-F1
#
_entry.id   AF-A0AAU1U2M3-F1
#
_cell.length_a   1.000
_cell.length_b   1.000
_cell.length_c   1.000
_cell.angle_alpha   90.00
_cell.angle_beta   90.00
_cell.angle_gamma   90.00
#
_symmetry.space_group_name_H-M   'P 1'
#
loop_
_entity.id
_entity.type
_entity.pdbx_description
1 polymer ?
#
loop_
_entity_poly.entity_id
_entity_poly.type
_entity_poly.pdbx_seq_one_letter_code
_entity_poly.pdbx_strand_id
1 'polypeptide(L)'
;MLAASELVTQSWYPTAQTGDGNEWITGRCWLYCRREGIRVTWIGPACTPNGERPMYACAVCIAELDYMVRDEQRRIDLGEPPARPDTGHP
;
A
#
# COMPACT_ATOMS: atom_id res chain seq x y z
N MET A 1 23.73 19.11 6.61
CA MET A 1 22.30 19.15 6.24
C MET A 1 22.01 17.89 5.46
N LEU A 2 21.70 16.80 6.17
CA LEU A 2 21.26 15.53 5.56
C LEU A 2 19.76 15.66 5.28
N ALA A 3 19.33 15.26 4.08
CA ALA A 3 17.97 15.39 3.62
C ALA A 3 17.01 14.58 4.51
N ALA A 4 15.84 15.13 4.79
CA ALA A 4 14.74 14.46 5.48
C ALA A 4 14.28 13.13 4.82
N SER A 5 14.86 12.78 3.68
CA SER A 5 14.57 11.57 2.90
C SER A 5 15.17 10.28 3.47
N GLU A 6 16.15 10.34 4.39
CA GLU A 6 16.74 9.13 5.01
C GLU A 6 15.94 8.58 6.20
N LEU A 7 15.03 9.38 6.78
CA LEU A 7 14.21 8.95 7.93
C LEU A 7 12.93 8.19 7.52
N VAL A 8 12.52 8.27 6.26
CA VAL A 8 11.35 7.52 5.75
C VAL A 8 11.63 6.02 5.68
N THR A 9 12.91 5.63 5.60
CA THR A 9 13.35 4.23 5.49
C THR A 9 13.16 3.42 6.78
N GLN A 10 12.89 4.05 7.93
CA GLN A 10 12.67 3.36 9.21
C GLN A 10 11.20 3.24 9.61
N SER A 11 10.25 3.54 8.71
CA SER A 11 8.83 3.33 8.94
C SER A 11 8.30 2.19 8.07
N TRP A 12 8.81 0.99 8.30
CA TRP A 12 8.00 -0.21 8.22
C TRP A 12 6.77 -0.07 9.15
N TYR A 13 5.75 0.65 8.66
CA TYR A 13 4.56 0.99 9.44
C TYR A 13 3.89 -0.31 9.96
N PRO A 14 3.53 -0.41 11.25
CA PRO A 14 2.42 -1.29 11.62
C PRO A 14 1.24 -0.87 10.73
N THR A 15 0.57 -1.86 10.13
CA THR A 15 -0.57 -1.70 9.21
C THR A 15 -1.38 -0.45 9.55
N ALA A 16 -1.53 0.50 8.62
CA ALA A 16 -2.14 1.79 8.95
C ALA A 16 -3.53 1.62 9.60
N GLN A 17 -3.71 2.18 10.80
CA GLN A 17 -4.95 2.13 11.59
C GLN A 17 -5.51 3.54 11.78
N THR A 18 -6.83 3.68 11.93
CA THR A 18 -7.37 5.00 12.28
C THR A 18 -6.86 5.43 13.66
N GLY A 19 -6.10 6.54 13.73
CA GLY A 19 -5.51 7.04 14.97
C GLY A 19 -4.02 6.71 15.18
N ASP A 20 -3.35 6.15 14.17
CA ASP A 20 -1.91 5.82 14.14
C ASP A 20 -0.98 7.02 13.86
N GLY A 21 -1.53 8.24 13.81
CA GLY A 21 -0.80 9.45 13.43
C GLY A 21 -0.79 9.75 11.93
N ASN A 22 -1.34 8.87 11.09
CA ASN A 22 -1.55 9.18 9.68
C ASN A 22 -2.72 10.16 9.50
N GLU A 23 -2.67 11.00 8.47
CA GLU A 23 -3.80 11.85 8.11
C GLU A 23 -4.87 11.00 7.42
N TRP A 24 -6.03 10.90 8.06
CA TRP A 24 -7.19 10.20 7.52
C TRP A 24 -8.21 11.21 7.01
N ILE A 25 -8.72 11.01 5.79
CA ILE A 25 -9.79 11.80 5.18
C ILE A 25 -10.98 10.90 4.86
N THR A 26 -12.15 11.50 4.60
CA THR A 26 -13.30 10.76 4.07
C THR A 26 -13.23 10.78 2.55
N GLY A 27 -13.28 9.61 1.92
CA GLY A 27 -13.14 9.51 0.47
C GLY A 27 -13.46 8.13 -0.08
N ARG A 28 -12.98 7.89 -1.30
CA ARG A 28 -13.05 6.59 -1.98
C ARG A 28 -11.79 5.80 -1.67
N CYS A 29 -11.90 4.51 -1.37
CA CYS A 29 -10.75 3.61 -1.33
C CYS A 29 -10.36 3.23 -2.77
N TRP A 30 -9.12 3.49 -3.15
CA TRP A 30 -8.63 3.25 -4.51
C TRP A 30 -8.25 1.79 -4.75
N LEU A 31 -7.97 1.05 -3.68
CA LEU A 31 -7.79 -0.40 -3.71
C LEU A 31 -9.12 -1.14 -3.93
N TYR A 32 -9.05 -2.46 -3.95
CA TYR A 32 -10.07 -3.36 -4.52
C TYR A 32 -11.47 -3.29 -3.89
N CYS A 33 -11.63 -2.82 -2.65
CA CYS A 33 -12.98 -2.69 -2.07
C CYS A 33 -13.80 -1.56 -2.69
N ARG A 34 -13.16 -0.53 -3.28
CA ARG A 34 -13.77 0.59 -4.02
C ARG A 34 -14.88 1.38 -3.32
N ARG A 35 -15.09 1.14 -2.03
CA ARG A 35 -16.10 1.80 -1.19
C ARG A 35 -15.87 3.32 -1.12
N GLU A 36 -16.94 4.07 -1.04
CA GLU A 36 -16.97 5.53 -0.91
C GLU A 36 -17.46 5.97 0.46
N GLY A 37 -17.19 7.23 0.82
CA GLY A 37 -17.64 7.80 2.10
C GLY A 37 -16.99 7.17 3.32
N ILE A 38 -15.84 6.50 3.15
CA ILE A 38 -15.13 5.82 4.25
C ILE A 38 -13.83 6.54 4.59
N ARG A 39 -13.28 6.24 5.77
CA ARG A 39 -11.98 6.74 6.20
C ARG A 39 -10.88 6.10 5.35
N VAL A 40 -10.08 6.94 4.71
CA VAL A 40 -8.93 6.56 3.90
C VAL A 40 -7.72 7.41 4.26
N THR A 41 -6.52 6.88 4.08
CA THR A 41 -5.26 7.62 4.24
C THR A 41 -4.39 7.48 2.99
N TRP A 42 -3.43 8.37 2.82
CA TRP A 42 -2.48 8.34 1.71
C TRP A 42 -1.54 7.15 1.85
N ILE A 43 -1.37 6.37 0.78
CA ILE A 43 -0.55 5.14 0.79
C ILE A 43 0.63 5.18 -0.20
N GLY A 44 0.92 6.37 -0.75
CA GLY A 44 1.97 6.56 -1.75
C GLY A 44 1.47 7.05 -3.11
N PRO A 45 2.38 7.46 -4.01
CA PRO A 45 2.03 7.86 -5.36
C PRO A 45 1.80 6.65 -6.28
N ALA A 46 0.83 6.77 -7.18
CA ALA A 46 0.74 5.98 -8.40
C ALA A 46 1.43 6.74 -9.53
N CYS A 47 2.41 6.11 -10.17
CA CYS A 47 3.03 6.64 -11.38
C CYS A 47 2.13 6.38 -12.59
N THR A 48 1.83 7.43 -13.35
CA THR A 48 1.15 7.35 -14.64
C THR A 48 2.05 7.97 -15.72
N PRO A 49 1.82 7.69 -17.01
CA PRO A 49 2.53 8.39 -18.09
C PRO A 49 2.43 9.92 -18.00
N ASN A 50 1.39 10.43 -17.34
CA ASN A 50 1.09 11.85 -17.18
C ASN A 50 1.55 12.39 -15.81
N GLY A 51 2.40 11.66 -15.08
CA GLY A 51 2.93 12.03 -13.77
C GLY A 51 2.38 11.22 -12.61
N GLU A 52 2.77 11.62 -11.39
CA GLU A 52 2.37 10.95 -10.15
C GLU A 52 1.03 11.47 -9.61
N ARG A 53 0.22 10.55 -9.07
CA ARG A 53 -1.04 10.86 -8.40
C ARG A 53 -1.08 10.21 -7.02
N PRO A 54 -1.57 10.91 -5.98
CA PRO A 54 -1.70 10.30 -4.65
C PRO A 54 -2.73 9.17 -4.68
N MET A 55 -2.42 8.04 -4.04
CA MET A 55 -3.37 6.96 -3.80
C MET A 55 -3.87 6.98 -2.37
N TYR A 56 -5.16 6.69 -2.18
CA TYR A 56 -5.80 6.64 -0.87
C TYR A 56 -6.48 5.29 -0.65
N ALA A 57 -6.33 4.71 0.54
CA ALA A 57 -6.93 3.43 0.89
C ALA A 57 -7.47 3.36 2.31
N CYS A 58 -8.44 2.48 2.53
CA CYS A 58 -9.01 2.23 3.86
C CYS A 58 -8.15 1.21 4.61
N ALA A 59 -8.22 1.24 5.95
CA ALA A 59 -7.43 0.38 6.83
C ALA A 59 -7.51 -1.12 6.47
N VAL A 60 -8.71 -1.63 6.16
CA VAL A 60 -8.91 -3.05 5.78
C VAL A 60 -8.13 -3.42 4.53
N CYS A 61 -8.20 -2.59 3.48
CA CYS A 61 -7.44 -2.88 2.25
C CYS A 61 -5.93 -2.68 2.44
N ILE A 62 -5.51 -1.82 3.36
CA ILE A 62 -4.10 -1.64 3.70
C ILE A 62 -3.55 -2.88 4.41
N ALA A 63 -4.32 -3.47 5.34
CA ALA A 63 -3.96 -4.74 5.99
C ALA A 63 -3.72 -5.86 4.98
N GLU A 64 -4.61 -5.97 3.99
CA GLU A 64 -4.51 -7.03 3.00
C GLU A 64 -3.34 -6.81 2.05
N LEU A 65 -3.05 -5.56 1.69
CA LEU A 65 -1.87 -5.22 0.91
C LEU A 65 -0.58 -5.52 1.69
N ASP A 66 -0.50 -5.12 2.97
CA ASP A 66 0.65 -5.41 3.84
C ASP A 66 0.88 -6.91 4.00
N TYR A 67 -0.19 -7.71 4.13
CA TYR A 67 -0.09 -9.17 4.12
C TYR A 67 0.52 -9.71 2.82
N MET A 68 0.02 -9.28 1.66
CA MET A 68 0.53 -9.73 0.36
C MET A 68 1.99 -9.33 0.14
N VAL A 69 2.37 -8.11 0.53
CA VAL A 69 3.77 -7.64 0.42
C VAL A 69 4.70 -8.47 1.30
N ARG A 70 4.29 -8.76 2.55
CA ARG A 70 5.07 -9.62 3.46
C ARG A 70 5.18 -11.05 2.97
N ASP A 71 4.13 -11.56 2.34
CA ASP A 71 4.15 -12.88 1.73
C ASP A 71 5.18 -12.94 0.58
N GLU A 72 5.15 -11.97 -0.32
CA GLU A 72 6.11 -11.91 -1.44
C GLU A 72 7.55 -11.73 -0.95
N GLN A 73 7.78 -10.88 0.07
CA GLN A 73 9.12 -10.73 0.67
C GLN A 73 9.63 -12.06 1.23
N ARG A 74 8.79 -12.82 1.92
CA ARG A 74 9.14 -14.16 2.43
C ARG A 74 9.55 -15.10 1.29
N ARG A 75 8.81 -15.07 0.16
CA ARG A 75 9.11 -15.89 -1.03
C ARG A 75 10.47 -15.53 -1.62
N ILE A 76 10.78 -14.24 -1.73
CA ILE A 76 12.09 -13.73 -2.17
C ILE A 76 13.20 -14.21 -1.23
N ASP A 77 13.02 -14.09 0.09
CA ASP A 77 14.02 -14.47 1.09
C ASP A 77 14.33 -15.98 1.07
N LEU A 78 13.33 -16.80 0.72
CA LEU A 78 13.47 -18.25 0.54
C LEU A 78 14.06 -18.63 -0.83
N GLY A 79 14.26 -17.67 -1.73
CA GLY A 79 14.68 -17.93 -3.11
C GLY A 79 13.63 -18.65 -3.94
N GLU A 80 12.35 -18.51 -3.59
CA GLU A 80 11.25 -19.09 -4.35
C GLU A 80 11.05 -18.33 -5.66
N PRO A 81 10.84 -19.01 -6.81
CA PRO A 81 10.52 -18.32 -8.04
C PRO A 81 9.24 -17.48 -7.88
N PRO A 82 9.10 -16.35 -8.59
CA PRO A 82 7.88 -15.54 -8.53
C PRO A 82 6.66 -16.42 -8.84
N ALA A 83 5.54 -16.12 -8.19
CA ALA A 83 4.31 -16.86 -8.45
C ALA A 83 4.05 -16.75 -9.95
N ARG A 84 3.88 -17.90 -10.63
CA ARG A 84 3.53 -17.86 -12.04
C ARG A 84 2.28 -17.00 -12.15
N PRO A 85 2.26 -15.94 -12.98
CA PRO A 85 1.06 -15.14 -13.14
C PRO A 85 -0.07 -16.09 -13.51
N ASP A 86 -1.18 -15.95 -12.81
CA ASP A 86 -2.43 -16.63 -13.10
C ASP A 86 -2.79 -16.24 -14.54
N THR A 87 -2.38 -17.06 -15.50
CA THR A 87 -2.90 -16.99 -16.87
C THR A 87 -4.32 -17.50 -16.74
N GLY A 88 -5.22 -16.66 -16.25
CA GLY A 88 -6.64 -16.96 -16.18
C GLY A 88 -7.03 -17.52 -17.53
N HIS A 89 -7.40 -18.80 -17.54
CA HIS A 89 -8.06 -19.38 -18.68
C HIS A 89 -9.40 -18.65 -18.82
N PRO A 90 -9.80 -18.24 -20.04
CA PRO A 90 -11.04 -17.48 -20.26
C PRO A 90 -12.28 -18.18 -19.72
#